data_AF-A0A623EE60-F1
#
_entry.id   AF-A0A623EE60-F1
#
_cell.length_a   1.000
_cell.length_b   1.000
_cell.length_c   1.000
_cell.angle_alpha   90.00
_cell.angle_beta   90.00
_cell.angle_gamma   90.00
#
_symmetry.space_group_name_H-M   'P 1'
#
loop_
_entity.id
_entity.type
_entity.pdbx_description
1 polymer ?
#
loop_
_entity_poly.entity_id
_entity_poly.type
_entity_poly.pdbx_seq_one_letter_code
_entity_poly.pdbx_strand_id
1 'polypeptide(L)'
;MKNNIRFDLSDYLIHFFRDVDLETGSHIYLPEHCGFNNQHHACFIDAKYLLRLSLRSHKIFSSWSYRNGQRTVYGDSPVVCFTDMPIAAYLETGVRRLERKEKIGLYAIVLPKEQMFNYGARPVIYGLDEHNNARCSQGRNGERILDETALPLIEQYRYVTYVPGKIDWTHEREWRWPYRGDIKNFLNHIKEYGIPENIESTPGFDFKSSEISGAGIIVPFVEDIPTVAHDILTLIDRGIIGRNTFKFIIAVESLQSWTQLSEPGALLTCINDNTFGF
;
A
#
# COMPACT_ATOMS: atom_id res chain seq x y z
N MET A 1 -10.91 28.59 -21.20
CA MET A 1 -10.48 28.23 -19.83
C MET A 1 -11.11 26.88 -19.52
N LYS A 2 -10.35 25.77 -19.59
CA LYS A 2 -10.92 24.44 -19.30
C LYS A 2 -10.96 24.29 -17.77
N ASN A 3 -12.16 24.16 -17.22
CA ASN A 3 -12.40 23.94 -15.79
C ASN A 3 -12.01 22.50 -15.42
N ASN A 4 -10.72 22.20 -15.46
CA ASN A 4 -10.15 20.86 -15.28
C ASN A 4 -9.53 20.65 -13.89
N ILE A 5 -9.59 21.65 -13.00
CA ILE A 5 -9.08 21.54 -11.64
C ILE A 5 -10.19 20.90 -10.78
N ARG A 6 -10.02 19.62 -10.49
CA ARG A 6 -10.93 18.79 -9.71
C ARG A 6 -10.31 18.55 -8.33
N PHE A 7 -10.85 19.17 -7.29
CA PHE A 7 -10.38 19.02 -5.90
C PHE A 7 -10.66 17.62 -5.31
N ASP A 8 -11.52 16.83 -5.96
CA ASP A 8 -11.91 15.48 -5.56
C ASP A 8 -10.99 14.37 -6.11
N LEU A 9 -10.06 14.73 -6.99
CA LEU A 9 -9.11 13.81 -7.64
C LEU A 9 -7.72 13.96 -7.03
N SER A 10 -7.02 12.84 -6.92
CA SER A 10 -5.61 12.80 -6.49
C SER A 10 -4.71 12.44 -7.67
N ASP A 11 -3.57 13.11 -7.80
CA ASP A 11 -2.49 12.70 -8.70
C ASP A 11 -1.64 11.57 -8.11
N TYR A 12 -1.95 11.14 -6.89
CA TYR A 12 -1.21 10.12 -6.14
C TYR A 12 -2.11 8.96 -5.71
N LEU A 13 -1.53 7.76 -5.73
CA LEU A 13 -2.02 6.60 -5.00
C LEU A 13 -1.31 6.50 -3.65
N ILE A 14 -2.05 6.23 -2.59
CA ILE A 14 -1.52 6.19 -1.23
C ILE A 14 -1.50 4.75 -0.73
N HIS A 15 -0.32 4.25 -0.38
CA HIS A 15 -0.16 3.01 0.40
C HIS A 15 0.15 3.39 1.85
N PHE A 16 -0.77 3.12 2.77
CA PHE A 16 -0.57 3.40 4.18
C PHE A 16 -0.13 2.14 4.95
N PHE A 17 0.69 2.36 5.96
CA PHE A 17 1.10 1.36 6.93
C PHE A 17 0.26 1.51 8.19
N ARG A 18 -0.06 0.38 8.82
CA ARG A 18 -0.75 0.31 10.11
C ARG A 18 0.02 -0.61 11.02
N ASP A 19 -0.22 -0.51 12.32
CA ASP A 19 0.30 -1.50 13.25
C ASP A 19 -0.31 -2.88 12.95
N VAL A 20 0.52 -3.91 13.06
CA VAL A 20 0.16 -5.30 12.77
C VAL A 20 0.57 -6.17 13.94
N ASP A 21 -0.39 -6.94 14.43
CA ASP A 21 -0.11 -8.05 15.32
C ASP A 21 0.00 -9.34 14.49
N LEU A 22 1.21 -9.91 14.44
CA LEU A 22 1.54 -11.11 13.68
C LEU A 22 0.84 -12.37 14.21
N GLU A 23 0.38 -12.38 15.46
CA GLU A 23 -0.34 -13.51 16.04
C GLU A 23 -1.83 -13.50 15.70
N THR A 24 -2.33 -12.39 15.13
CA THR A 24 -3.74 -12.27 14.76
C THR A 24 -4.04 -12.77 13.35
N GLY A 25 -5.32 -13.03 13.07
CA GLY A 25 -5.79 -13.38 11.72
C GLY A 25 -5.70 -12.26 10.66
N SER A 26 -5.08 -11.12 10.97
CA SER A 26 -4.78 -10.03 10.03
C SER A 26 -3.29 -9.71 9.94
N HIS A 27 -2.48 -10.76 10.04
CA HIS A 27 -1.04 -10.73 9.91
C HIS A 27 -0.59 -10.41 8.48
N ILE A 28 0.68 -10.01 8.39
CA ILE A 28 1.47 -10.00 7.17
C ILE A 28 2.45 -11.16 7.23
N TYR A 29 2.90 -11.64 6.09
CA TYR A 29 4.02 -12.58 6.07
C TYR A 29 5.32 -11.78 6.15
N LEU A 30 5.94 -11.80 7.33
CA LEU A 30 7.19 -11.12 7.62
C LEU A 30 8.26 -12.18 7.95
N PRO A 31 9.42 -12.20 7.27
CA PRO A 31 10.50 -13.14 7.58
C PRO A 31 11.16 -12.75 8.91
N GLU A 32 11.62 -13.73 9.69
CA GLU A 32 12.35 -13.49 10.95
C GLU A 32 13.59 -12.59 10.72
N HIS A 33 14.28 -12.80 9.60
CA HIS A 33 15.40 -11.98 9.17
C HIS A 33 14.99 -11.05 8.02
N CYS A 34 14.76 -9.79 8.37
CA CYS A 34 14.35 -8.73 7.45
C CYS A 34 15.54 -7.96 6.81
N GLY A 35 16.73 -8.56 6.83
CA GLY A 35 17.97 -7.94 6.36
C GLY A 35 18.74 -7.18 7.45
N PHE A 36 19.92 -6.68 7.08
CA PHE A 36 20.81 -5.98 8.00
C PHE A 36 20.14 -4.70 8.53
N ASN A 37 20.26 -4.43 9.84
CA ASN A 37 19.60 -3.32 10.55
C ASN A 37 18.06 -3.34 10.56
N ASN A 38 17.43 -4.44 10.15
CA ASN A 38 15.98 -4.64 10.20
C ASN A 38 15.67 -5.87 11.05
N GLN A 39 15.69 -5.72 12.37
CA GLN A 39 15.26 -6.77 13.29
C GLN A 39 13.99 -6.35 13.99
N HIS A 40 13.06 -7.28 14.10
CA HIS A 40 11.91 -7.18 14.98
C HIS A 40 11.96 -8.40 15.90
N HIS A 41 11.76 -8.19 17.20
CA HIS A 41 11.71 -9.26 18.20
C HIS A 41 10.33 -9.37 18.83
N ALA A 42 9.38 -8.56 18.36
CA ALA A 42 8.02 -8.49 18.86
C ALA A 42 7.04 -9.00 17.80
N CYS A 43 5.94 -9.60 18.25
CA CYS A 43 4.82 -9.95 17.38
C CYS A 43 3.98 -8.73 17.00
N PHE A 44 4.03 -7.66 17.80
CA PHE A 44 3.42 -6.38 17.46
C PHE A 44 4.43 -5.53 16.69
N ILE A 45 4.14 -5.31 15.40
CA ILE A 45 4.97 -4.56 14.47
C ILE A 45 4.32 -3.20 14.24
N ASP A 46 5.05 -2.13 14.54
CA ASP A 46 4.58 -0.78 14.37
C ASP A 46 4.63 -0.31 12.91
N ALA A 47 3.72 0.60 12.56
CA ALA A 47 3.61 1.16 11.22
C ALA A 47 4.88 1.89 10.75
N LYS A 48 5.60 2.53 11.68
CA LYS A 48 6.87 3.23 11.40
C LYS A 48 7.93 2.22 10.95
N TYR A 49 8.07 1.11 11.66
CA TYR A 49 8.97 0.03 11.29
C TYR A 49 8.62 -0.51 9.90
N LEU A 50 7.35 -0.76 9.59
CA LEU A 50 6.94 -1.27 8.27
C LEU A 50 7.24 -0.30 7.12
N LEU A 51 7.02 1.00 7.34
CA LEU A 51 7.42 2.04 6.38
C LEU A 51 8.93 1.99 6.12
N ARG A 52 9.73 2.04 7.19
CA ARG A 52 11.19 2.03 7.09
C ARG A 52 11.72 0.75 6.48
N LEU A 53 11.10 -0.38 6.82
CA LEU A 53 11.41 -1.67 6.24
C LEU A 53 11.18 -1.66 4.74
N SER A 54 10.05 -1.13 4.28
CA SER A 54 9.72 -1.00 2.86
C SER A 54 10.72 -0.10 2.12
N LEU A 55 11.17 1.00 2.74
CA LEU A 55 12.21 1.85 2.19
C LEU A 55 13.55 1.11 2.09
N ARG A 56 14.03 0.54 3.19
CA ARG A 56 15.36 -0.11 3.26
C ARG A 56 15.47 -1.36 2.38
N SER A 57 14.37 -2.08 2.21
CA SER A 57 14.24 -3.21 1.27
C SER A 57 13.81 -2.78 -0.13
N HIS A 58 13.72 -1.46 -0.37
CA HIS A 58 13.33 -0.82 -1.63
C HIS A 58 12.05 -1.39 -2.25
N LYS A 59 11.10 -1.88 -1.44
CA LYS A 59 9.93 -2.62 -1.90
C LYS A 59 8.70 -2.40 -1.01
N ILE A 60 7.52 -2.30 -1.61
CA ILE A 60 6.24 -2.43 -0.90
C ILE A 60 5.78 -3.88 -1.00
N PHE A 61 5.63 -4.56 0.12
CA PHE A 61 5.25 -5.98 0.15
C PHE A 61 3.82 -6.20 -0.36
N SER A 62 3.68 -7.16 -1.25
CA SER A 62 2.38 -7.61 -1.75
C SER A 62 1.86 -8.77 -0.91
N SER A 63 0.54 -8.85 -0.73
CA SER A 63 -0.11 -9.97 -0.05
C SER A 63 -1.52 -10.19 -0.58
N TRP A 64 -2.19 -11.25 -0.13
CA TRP A 64 -3.62 -11.44 -0.40
C TRP A 64 -4.52 -10.75 0.64
N SER A 65 -3.93 -9.99 1.57
CA SER A 65 -4.58 -9.34 2.71
C SER A 65 -5.43 -10.31 3.56
N TYR A 66 -5.06 -10.50 4.82
CA TYR A 66 -5.70 -11.49 5.67
C TYR A 66 -6.71 -10.87 6.63
N ARG A 67 -7.88 -11.50 6.75
CA ARG A 67 -8.88 -11.17 7.77
C ARG A 67 -9.38 -12.46 8.39
N ASN A 68 -9.17 -12.60 9.69
CA ASN A 68 -9.48 -13.82 10.45
C ASN A 68 -8.86 -15.08 9.80
N GLY A 69 -7.62 -14.96 9.32
CA GLY A 69 -6.87 -16.06 8.68
C GLY A 69 -7.27 -16.36 7.24
N GLN A 70 -8.26 -15.66 6.68
CA GLN A 70 -8.72 -15.86 5.31
C GLN A 70 -8.23 -14.74 4.39
N ARG A 71 -7.88 -15.11 3.15
CA ARG A 71 -7.55 -14.16 2.09
C ARG A 71 -8.76 -13.27 1.80
N THR A 72 -8.52 -11.99 1.54
CA THR A 72 -9.58 -11.05 1.14
C THR A 72 -9.47 -10.67 -0.34
N VAL A 73 -8.27 -10.77 -0.90
CA VAL A 73 -7.99 -10.59 -2.33
C VAL A 73 -8.26 -11.89 -3.07
N TYR A 74 -8.95 -11.77 -4.20
CA TYR A 74 -9.28 -12.87 -5.10
C TYR A 74 -8.16 -13.12 -6.12
N GLY A 75 -8.19 -14.27 -6.78
CA GLY A 75 -7.18 -14.65 -7.77
C GLY A 75 -5.90 -15.21 -7.17
N ASP A 76 -4.94 -15.46 -8.06
CA ASP A 76 -3.66 -16.10 -7.75
C ASP A 76 -2.55 -15.14 -7.32
N SER A 77 -2.68 -13.86 -7.67
CA SER A 77 -1.61 -12.88 -7.54
C SER A 77 -1.73 -12.10 -6.23
N PRO A 78 -0.67 -12.02 -5.40
CA PRO A 78 -0.67 -11.10 -4.27
C PRO A 78 -0.60 -9.66 -4.79
N VAL A 79 -1.15 -8.72 -4.02
CA VAL A 79 -1.28 -7.34 -4.45
C VAL A 79 -0.70 -6.35 -3.45
N VAL A 80 -0.27 -5.20 -3.95
CA VAL A 80 -0.14 -3.99 -3.14
C VAL A 80 -1.44 -3.20 -3.31
N CYS A 81 -2.11 -2.91 -2.19
CA CYS A 81 -3.32 -2.09 -2.17
C CYS A 81 -2.96 -0.61 -1.98
N PHE A 82 -3.69 0.26 -2.66
CA PHE A 82 -3.62 1.71 -2.54
C PHE A 82 -5.01 2.32 -2.40
N THR A 83 -5.08 3.55 -1.91
CA THR A 83 -6.27 4.39 -1.98
C THR A 83 -6.05 5.58 -2.92
N ASP A 84 -7.01 5.85 -3.80
CA ASP A 84 -7.09 7.03 -4.69
C ASP A 84 -7.95 8.10 -4.01
N MET A 85 -7.37 8.71 -2.98
CA MET A 85 -7.95 9.81 -2.21
C MET A 85 -7.00 11.01 -2.24
N PRO A 86 -7.52 12.25 -2.33
CA PRO A 86 -6.71 13.43 -2.04
C PRO A 86 -6.03 13.28 -0.68
N ILE A 87 -4.79 13.75 -0.55
CA ILE A 87 -4.00 13.61 0.70
C ILE A 87 -4.77 14.19 1.90
N ALA A 88 -5.44 15.34 1.73
CA ALA A 88 -6.30 15.93 2.76
C ALA A 88 -7.38 14.96 3.27
N ALA A 89 -8.08 14.29 2.36
CA ALA A 89 -9.16 13.36 2.68
C ALA A 89 -8.63 12.08 3.34
N TYR A 90 -7.44 11.62 2.91
CA TYR A 90 -6.74 10.51 3.57
C TYR A 90 -6.38 10.86 5.02
N LEU A 91 -5.84 12.05 5.29
CA LEU A 91 -5.48 12.48 6.65
C LEU A 91 -6.73 12.62 7.54
N GLU A 92 -7.79 13.27 7.05
CA GLU A 92 -9.06 13.39 7.77
C GLU A 92 -9.63 12.01 8.14
N THR A 93 -9.66 11.10 7.16
CA THR A 93 -10.15 9.73 7.34
C THR A 93 -9.26 8.95 8.30
N GLY A 94 -7.95 9.10 8.18
CA GLY A 94 -6.93 8.48 9.03
C GLY A 94 -7.13 8.82 10.50
N VAL A 95 -7.19 10.11 10.82
CA VAL A 95 -7.38 10.60 12.20
C VAL A 95 -8.68 10.06 12.80
N ARG A 96 -9.81 10.24 12.10
CA ARG A 96 -11.12 9.79 12.58
C ARG A 96 -11.21 8.28 12.81
N ARG A 97 -10.56 7.49 11.96
CA ARG A 97 -10.57 6.03 12.06
C ARG A 97 -9.61 5.54 13.17
N LEU A 98 -8.50 6.23 13.40
CA LEU A 98 -7.63 5.98 14.56
C LEU A 98 -8.35 6.24 15.89
N GLU A 99 -9.11 7.33 16.00
CA GLU A 99 -9.96 7.61 17.18
C GLU A 99 -10.96 6.49 17.47
N ARG A 100 -11.44 5.81 16.42
CA ARG A 100 -12.34 4.65 16.50
C ARG A 100 -11.62 3.31 16.64
N LYS A 101 -10.29 3.30 16.75
CA LYS A 101 -9.44 2.09 16.80
C LYS A 101 -9.63 1.16 15.59
N GLU A 102 -9.90 1.73 14.42
CA GLU A 102 -10.01 0.99 13.17
C GLU A 102 -8.64 0.73 12.52
N LYS A 103 -8.60 -0.22 11.58
CA LYS A 103 -7.36 -0.64 10.89
C LYS A 103 -6.94 0.36 9.81
N ILE A 104 -6.35 1.48 10.21
CA ILE A 104 -5.68 2.47 9.35
C ILE A 104 -4.38 2.94 10.03
N GLY A 105 -3.51 3.63 9.30
CA GLY A 105 -2.42 4.38 9.90
C GLY A 105 -2.08 5.62 9.08
N LEU A 106 -1.25 6.49 9.68
CA LEU A 106 -0.85 7.80 9.13
C LEU A 106 0.56 7.79 8.52
N TYR A 107 1.30 6.68 8.65
CA TYR A 107 2.52 6.45 7.88
C TYR A 107 2.14 6.00 6.48
N ALA A 108 2.65 6.63 5.44
CA ALA A 108 2.30 6.27 4.07
C ALA A 108 3.41 6.55 3.06
N ILE A 109 3.40 5.78 1.97
CA ILE A 109 4.10 6.09 0.73
C ILE A 109 3.06 6.56 -0.28
N VAL A 110 3.30 7.72 -0.89
CA VAL A 110 2.46 8.27 -1.96
C VAL A 110 3.19 8.15 -3.30
N LEU A 111 2.53 7.56 -4.29
CA LEU A 111 3.11 7.23 -5.59
C LEU A 111 2.37 7.93 -6.71
N PRO A 112 3.05 8.48 -7.73
CA PRO A 112 2.38 9.12 -8.86
C PRO A 112 1.42 8.14 -9.55
N LYS A 113 0.13 8.51 -9.62
CA LYS A 113 -0.94 7.63 -10.08
C LYS A 113 -0.75 7.20 -11.54
N GLU A 114 -0.35 8.13 -12.40
CA GLU A 114 -0.08 7.85 -13.82
C GLU A 114 1.04 6.81 -13.99
N GLN A 115 2.13 6.94 -13.24
CA GLN A 115 3.23 5.98 -13.30
C GLN A 115 2.78 4.61 -12.78
N MET A 116 2.04 4.56 -11.67
CA MET A 116 1.51 3.30 -11.14
C MET A 116 0.56 2.62 -12.12
N PHE A 117 -0.25 3.39 -12.85
CA PHE A 117 -1.06 2.86 -13.94
C PHE A 117 -0.18 2.23 -15.03
N ASN A 118 0.92 2.87 -15.42
CA ASN A 118 1.86 2.31 -16.40
C ASN A 118 2.54 1.02 -15.90
N TYR A 119 2.77 0.89 -14.59
CA TYR A 119 3.26 -0.34 -13.97
C TYR A 119 2.20 -1.43 -13.77
N GLY A 120 0.95 -1.20 -14.18
CA GLY A 120 -0.12 -2.19 -14.11
C GLY A 120 -1.04 -2.09 -12.89
N ALA A 121 -0.91 -1.04 -12.07
CA ALA A 121 -1.90 -0.78 -11.02
C ALA A 121 -3.24 -0.41 -11.67
N ARG A 122 -4.34 -0.94 -11.13
CA ARG A 122 -5.68 -0.72 -11.67
C ARG A 122 -6.67 -0.46 -10.52
N PRO A 123 -7.74 0.31 -10.75
CA PRO A 123 -8.85 0.39 -9.81
C PRO A 123 -9.51 -0.97 -9.64
N VAL A 124 -10.04 -1.20 -8.43
CA VAL A 124 -10.81 -2.42 -8.12
C VAL A 124 -12.13 -2.47 -8.91
N ILE A 125 -12.68 -3.67 -9.01
CA ILE A 125 -14.01 -3.96 -9.55
C ILE A 125 -14.90 -4.25 -8.34
N TYR A 126 -15.90 -3.41 -8.09
CA TYR A 126 -16.75 -3.50 -6.91
C TYR A 126 -18.05 -4.25 -7.25
N GLY A 127 -18.11 -5.54 -6.89
CA GLY A 127 -19.19 -6.42 -7.33
C GLY A 127 -19.16 -6.71 -8.84
N LEU A 128 -20.07 -7.56 -9.29
CA LEU A 128 -20.41 -7.76 -10.70
C LEU A 128 -21.89 -7.41 -10.87
N ASP A 129 -22.25 -6.78 -11.99
CA ASP A 129 -23.65 -6.35 -12.25
C ASP A 129 -24.60 -7.54 -12.37
N GLU A 130 -24.12 -8.68 -12.86
CA GLU A 130 -24.90 -9.90 -12.86
C GLU A 130 -25.12 -10.37 -11.42
N HIS A 131 -26.38 -10.68 -11.06
CA HIS A 131 -26.80 -11.24 -9.77
C HIS A 131 -26.16 -12.59 -9.40
N ASN A 132 -25.14 -13.02 -10.14
CA ASN A 132 -24.25 -14.09 -9.75
C ASN A 132 -23.57 -13.67 -8.43
N ASN A 133 -24.07 -14.22 -7.32
CA ASN A 133 -23.27 -14.44 -6.12
C ASN A 133 -22.00 -15.13 -6.59
N ALA A 134 -20.94 -14.36 -6.85
CA ALA A 134 -19.75 -14.84 -7.56
C ALA A 134 -19.25 -16.08 -6.82
N ARG A 135 -19.54 -17.26 -7.38
CA ARG A 135 -19.30 -18.52 -6.69
C ARG A 135 -17.80 -18.68 -6.66
N CYS A 136 -17.26 -18.55 -5.46
CA CYS A 136 -15.84 -18.68 -5.23
C CYS A 136 -15.57 -20.13 -4.84
N SER A 137 -14.69 -20.79 -5.59
CA SER A 137 -14.06 -22.00 -5.09
C SER A 137 -13.01 -21.61 -4.04
N GLN A 138 -12.93 -22.35 -2.94
CA GLN A 138 -11.79 -22.23 -2.04
C GLN A 138 -10.69 -23.16 -2.57
N GLY A 139 -9.59 -22.57 -3.03
CA GLY A 139 -8.41 -23.34 -3.42
C GLY A 139 -7.69 -23.95 -2.21
N ARG A 140 -6.70 -24.82 -2.48
CA ARG A 140 -6.02 -25.62 -1.45
C ARG A 140 -5.29 -24.78 -0.39
N ASN A 141 -4.95 -23.53 -0.72
CA ASN A 141 -4.23 -22.61 0.17
C ASN A 141 -5.08 -21.40 0.60
N GLY A 142 -6.41 -21.57 0.68
CA GLY A 142 -7.34 -20.48 1.00
C GLY A 142 -7.49 -19.46 -0.13
N GLU A 143 -7.10 -19.84 -1.35
CA GLU A 143 -7.29 -19.03 -2.56
C GLU A 143 -8.76 -18.79 -2.80
N ARG A 144 -9.09 -17.58 -3.22
CA ARG A 144 -10.45 -17.19 -3.57
C ARG A 144 -10.53 -17.02 -5.07
N ILE A 145 -10.92 -18.09 -5.77
CA ILE A 145 -10.97 -18.12 -7.23
C ILE A 145 -12.42 -18.13 -7.69
N LEU A 146 -12.78 -17.12 -8.47
CA LEU A 146 -14.04 -17.05 -9.19
C LEU A 146 -13.97 -17.92 -10.45
N ASP A 147 -15.14 -18.30 -10.94
CA ASP A 147 -15.26 -18.89 -12.27
C ASP A 147 -14.71 -17.90 -13.33
N GLU A 148 -13.81 -18.38 -14.20
CA GLU A 148 -13.19 -17.56 -15.24
C GLU A 148 -14.20 -17.05 -16.27
N THR A 149 -15.37 -17.68 -16.38
CA THR A 149 -16.48 -17.17 -17.19
C THR A 149 -17.09 -15.88 -16.64
N ALA A 150 -16.99 -15.65 -15.32
CA ALA A 150 -17.47 -14.43 -14.68
C ALA A 150 -16.40 -13.33 -14.68
N LEU A 151 -15.14 -13.69 -14.39
CA LEU A 151 -14.02 -12.76 -14.42
C LEU A 151 -12.72 -13.53 -14.70
N PRO A 152 -11.95 -13.20 -15.76
CA PRO A 152 -10.70 -13.88 -16.09
C PRO A 152 -9.74 -13.88 -14.91
N LEU A 153 -9.03 -14.99 -14.67
CA LEU A 153 -8.15 -15.17 -13.51
C LEU A 153 -7.17 -14.00 -13.31
N ILE A 154 -6.61 -13.51 -14.41
CA ILE A 154 -5.65 -12.39 -14.40
C ILE A 154 -6.24 -11.08 -13.87
N GLU A 155 -7.56 -10.89 -13.93
CA GLU A 155 -8.27 -9.69 -13.45
C GLU A 155 -8.88 -9.88 -12.05
N GLN A 156 -8.97 -11.12 -11.54
CA GLN A 156 -9.68 -11.41 -10.28
C GLN A 156 -9.09 -10.70 -9.07
N TYR A 157 -7.80 -10.35 -9.08
CA TYR A 157 -7.16 -9.55 -8.04
C TYR A 157 -7.85 -8.20 -7.82
N ARG A 158 -8.56 -7.66 -8.83
CA ARG A 158 -9.30 -6.40 -8.74
C ARG A 158 -10.65 -6.56 -8.05
N TYR A 159 -11.19 -7.77 -7.97
CA TYR A 159 -12.54 -7.98 -7.46
C TYR A 159 -12.62 -7.69 -5.95
N VAL A 160 -13.65 -6.94 -5.57
CA VAL A 160 -14.06 -6.69 -4.20
C VAL A 160 -15.52 -7.14 -4.05
N THR A 161 -15.79 -7.94 -3.02
CA THR A 161 -17.13 -8.48 -2.79
C THR A 161 -18.09 -7.37 -2.40
N TYR A 162 -19.16 -7.23 -3.18
CA TYR A 162 -20.32 -6.43 -2.84
C TYR A 162 -21.33 -7.29 -2.08
N VAL A 163 -21.84 -6.80 -0.94
CA VAL A 163 -22.90 -7.47 -0.18
C VAL A 163 -24.17 -6.61 -0.28
N PRO A 164 -25.13 -6.97 -1.16
CA PRO A 164 -26.39 -6.24 -1.28
C PRO A 164 -27.10 -6.10 0.07
N GLY A 165 -27.62 -4.91 0.37
CA GLY A 165 -28.31 -4.60 1.64
C GLY A 165 -27.40 -4.06 2.76
N LYS A 166 -26.08 -4.12 2.59
CA LYS A 166 -25.11 -3.37 3.40
C LYS A 166 -24.37 -2.40 2.48
N ILE A 167 -24.83 -1.15 2.46
CA ILE A 167 -24.17 -0.08 1.70
C ILE A 167 -22.80 0.18 2.34
N ASP A 168 -21.72 -0.26 1.69
CA ASP A 168 -20.34 -0.14 2.18
C ASP A 168 -19.42 0.42 1.08
N TRP A 169 -19.35 1.75 1.00
CA TRP A 169 -18.54 2.49 0.03
C TRP A 169 -17.03 2.51 0.35
N THR A 170 -16.59 1.76 1.37
CA THR A 170 -15.20 1.82 1.87
C THR A 170 -14.16 1.52 0.79
N HIS A 171 -14.52 0.72 -0.22
CA HIS A 171 -13.60 0.22 -1.25
C HIS A 171 -13.69 0.94 -2.60
N GLU A 172 -14.57 1.92 -2.79
CA GLU A 172 -14.79 2.59 -4.09
C GLU A 172 -13.54 3.31 -4.64
N ARG A 173 -12.59 3.64 -3.76
CA ARG A 173 -11.34 4.31 -4.10
C ARG A 173 -10.12 3.39 -4.02
N GLU A 174 -10.31 2.07 -3.91
CA GLU A 174 -9.20 1.13 -3.83
C GLU A 174 -8.57 0.88 -5.21
N TRP A 175 -7.24 0.89 -5.24
CA TRP A 175 -6.44 0.46 -6.38
C TRP A 175 -5.55 -0.70 -5.97
N ARG A 176 -5.23 -1.59 -6.90
CA ARG A 176 -4.34 -2.73 -6.65
C ARG A 176 -3.30 -2.84 -7.74
N TRP A 177 -2.06 -3.07 -7.33
CA TRP A 177 -0.98 -3.52 -8.21
C TRP A 177 -0.71 -5.00 -7.95
N PRO A 178 -0.85 -5.88 -8.96
CA PRO A 178 -0.60 -7.31 -8.80
C PRO A 178 0.89 -7.63 -8.99
N TYR A 179 1.47 -8.39 -8.08
CA TYR A 179 2.78 -8.99 -8.31
C TYR A 179 2.65 -10.17 -9.28
N ARG A 180 3.40 -10.13 -10.38
CA ARG A 180 3.36 -11.14 -11.47
C ARG A 180 4.60 -12.01 -11.57
N GLY A 181 5.57 -11.85 -10.66
CA GLY A 181 6.75 -12.71 -10.61
C GLY A 181 6.45 -14.10 -10.08
N ASP A 182 7.44 -15.00 -10.15
CA ASP A 182 7.30 -16.34 -9.55
C ASP A 182 7.24 -16.25 -8.02
N ILE A 183 6.24 -16.92 -7.45
CA ILE A 183 5.97 -16.98 -6.00
C ILE A 183 6.00 -18.40 -5.45
N LYS A 184 6.36 -19.41 -6.27
CA LYS A 184 6.33 -20.82 -5.85
C LYS A 184 7.22 -21.08 -4.64
N ASN A 185 8.46 -20.60 -4.67
CA ASN A 185 9.40 -20.76 -3.58
C ASN A 185 8.89 -20.07 -2.30
N PHE A 186 8.39 -18.84 -2.43
CA PHE A 186 7.79 -18.09 -1.32
C PHE A 186 6.62 -18.85 -0.68
N LEU A 187 5.68 -19.37 -1.49
CA LEU A 187 4.54 -20.13 -1.00
C LEU A 187 4.94 -21.48 -0.38
N ASN A 188 5.90 -22.18 -0.98
CA ASN A 188 6.40 -23.45 -0.45
C ASN A 188 7.08 -23.25 0.91
N HIS A 189 7.89 -22.21 1.06
CA HIS A 189 8.58 -21.92 2.32
C HIS A 189 7.57 -21.56 3.43
N ILE A 190 6.57 -20.73 3.14
CA ILE A 190 5.48 -20.44 4.10
C ILE A 190 4.73 -21.70 4.47
N LYS A 191 4.48 -22.61 3.53
CA LYS A 191 3.78 -23.87 3.81
C LYS A 191 4.60 -24.80 4.71
N GLU A 192 5.92 -24.81 4.55
CA GLU A 192 6.82 -25.68 5.31
C GLU A 192 7.16 -25.13 6.69
N TYR A 193 7.44 -23.82 6.79
CA TYR A 193 7.97 -23.17 7.99
C TYR A 193 7.02 -22.16 8.63
N GLY A 194 5.89 -21.83 7.99
CA GLY A 194 4.91 -20.86 8.49
C GLY A 194 5.28 -19.39 8.25
N ILE A 195 6.50 -19.10 7.80
CA ILE A 195 7.04 -17.76 7.56
C ILE A 195 7.76 -17.68 6.21
N PRO A 196 8.01 -16.50 5.64
CA PRO A 196 8.90 -16.34 4.50
C PRO A 196 10.36 -16.60 4.87
N GLU A 197 11.16 -17.01 3.88
CA GLU A 197 12.60 -17.25 4.05
C GLU A 197 13.38 -15.95 4.31
N ASN A 198 13.17 -14.95 3.46
CA ASN A 198 13.86 -13.67 3.52
C ASN A 198 13.07 -12.58 2.80
N ILE A 199 13.50 -11.33 2.98
CA ILE A 199 12.78 -10.16 2.48
C ILE A 199 12.97 -9.96 0.97
N GLU A 200 14.12 -10.38 0.44
CA GLU A 200 14.45 -10.27 -0.98
C GLU A 200 13.50 -11.12 -1.84
N SER A 201 13.21 -12.35 -1.39
CA SER A 201 12.28 -13.29 -2.04
C SER A 201 10.80 -12.98 -1.81
N THR A 202 10.49 -12.07 -0.89
CA THR A 202 9.10 -11.71 -0.59
C THR A 202 8.53 -10.88 -1.77
N PRO A 203 7.35 -11.25 -2.32
CA PRO A 203 6.79 -10.58 -3.48
C PRO A 203 6.35 -9.15 -3.14
N GLY A 204 6.58 -8.21 -4.05
CA GLY A 204 6.21 -6.82 -3.82
C GLY A 204 6.60 -5.88 -4.96
N PHE A 205 6.16 -4.63 -4.84
CA PHE A 205 6.47 -3.58 -5.80
C PHE A 205 7.84 -2.98 -5.48
N ASP A 206 8.81 -3.18 -6.36
CA ASP A 206 10.22 -2.82 -6.13
C ASP A 206 10.56 -1.46 -6.77
N PHE A 207 10.94 -0.49 -5.93
CA PHE A 207 11.34 0.85 -6.34
C PHE A 207 12.62 0.87 -7.18
N LYS A 208 13.50 -0.12 -7.02
CA LYS A 208 14.77 -0.21 -7.77
C LYS A 208 14.53 -0.54 -9.24
N SER A 209 13.60 -1.45 -9.51
CA SER A 209 13.28 -1.88 -10.87
C SER A 209 12.23 -0.99 -11.53
N SER A 210 11.47 -0.22 -10.74
CA SER A 210 10.56 0.79 -11.25
C SER A 210 11.28 2.13 -11.40
N GLU A 211 11.20 2.76 -12.57
CA GLU A 211 11.62 4.15 -12.80
C GLU A 211 10.62 5.16 -12.18
N ILE A 212 10.21 4.95 -10.92
CA ILE A 212 9.30 5.85 -10.22
C ILE A 212 10.01 7.17 -9.94
N SER A 213 9.35 8.28 -10.23
CA SER A 213 9.82 9.62 -9.89
C SER A 213 8.71 10.51 -9.35
N GLY A 214 8.99 11.22 -8.26
CA GLY A 214 8.04 12.12 -7.63
C GLY A 214 7.16 11.48 -6.57
N ALA A 215 7.54 10.30 -6.07
CA ALA A 215 6.91 9.74 -4.89
C ALA A 215 7.17 10.63 -3.66
N GLY A 216 6.38 10.44 -2.62
CA GLY A 216 6.55 11.11 -1.35
C GLY A 216 6.27 10.20 -0.18
N ILE A 217 6.61 10.67 1.02
CA ILE A 217 6.35 9.98 2.28
C ILE A 217 5.46 10.85 3.15
N ILE A 218 4.54 10.23 3.86
CA ILE A 218 3.76 10.86 4.93
C ILE A 218 4.16 10.20 6.25
N VAL A 219 4.49 11.00 7.24
CA VAL A 219 4.78 10.56 8.62
C VAL A 219 3.90 11.33 9.60
N PRO A 220 3.50 10.75 10.74
CA PRO A 220 2.71 11.48 11.73
C PRO A 220 3.51 12.60 12.40
N PHE A 221 4.77 12.35 12.79
CA PHE A 221 5.55 13.25 13.63
C PHE A 221 6.76 13.85 12.92
N VAL A 222 7.13 15.07 13.31
CA VAL A 222 8.31 15.76 12.74
C VAL A 222 9.61 15.02 13.06
N GLU A 223 9.68 14.41 14.24
CA GLU A 223 10.86 13.64 14.69
C GLU A 223 11.15 12.40 13.85
N ASP A 224 10.20 11.92 13.03
CA ASP A 224 10.40 10.78 12.14
C ASP A 224 11.17 11.16 10.87
N ILE A 225 11.07 12.43 10.45
CA ILE A 225 11.64 12.94 9.19
C ILE A 225 13.13 12.58 9.06
N PRO A 226 14.02 12.86 10.05
CA PRO A 226 15.45 12.57 9.91
C PRO A 226 15.73 11.08 9.66
N THR A 227 14.96 10.18 10.29
CA THR A 227 15.18 8.74 10.15
C THR A 227 14.72 8.20 8.80
N VAL A 228 13.61 8.71 8.27
CA VAL A 228 13.11 8.36 6.93
C VAL A 228 14.01 8.96 5.85
N ALA A 229 14.40 10.23 6.01
CA ALA A 229 15.32 10.89 5.10
C ALA A 229 16.66 10.15 5.02
N HIS A 230 17.20 9.70 6.17
CA HIS A 230 18.41 8.88 6.20
C HIS A 230 18.27 7.57 5.42
N ASP A 231 17.14 6.86 5.56
CA ASP A 231 16.90 5.61 4.82
C ASP A 231 16.83 5.88 3.30
N ILE A 232 16.18 6.97 2.87
CA ILE A 232 16.11 7.38 1.45
C ILE A 232 17.50 7.76 0.91
N LEU A 233 18.23 8.61 1.64
CA LEU A 233 19.59 9.04 1.27
C LEU A 233 20.53 7.86 1.12
N THR A 234 20.45 6.89 2.03
CA THR A 234 21.26 5.67 1.96
C THR A 234 21.01 4.87 0.66
N LEU A 235 19.76 4.82 0.19
CA LEU A 235 19.43 4.16 -1.08
C LEU A 235 19.97 4.93 -2.29
N ILE A 236 19.91 6.27 -2.25
CA ILE A 236 20.43 7.14 -3.30
C ILE A 236 21.96 7.04 -3.38
N ASP A 237 22.66 7.13 -2.25
CA ASP A 237 24.12 7.07 -2.15
C ASP A 237 24.66 5.71 -2.62
N ARG A 238 23.90 4.64 -2.39
CA ARG A 238 24.19 3.29 -2.90
C ARG A 238 23.82 3.08 -4.37
N GLY A 239 23.20 4.06 -5.03
CA GLY A 239 22.72 3.95 -6.41
C GLY A 239 21.58 2.95 -6.60
N ILE A 240 20.81 2.64 -5.55
CA ILE A 240 19.67 1.71 -5.61
C ILE A 240 18.45 2.39 -6.21
N ILE A 241 18.21 3.66 -5.87
CA ILE A 241 17.13 4.48 -6.42
C ILE A 241 17.66 5.80 -6.94
N GLY A 242 16.89 6.47 -7.80
CA GLY A 242 17.24 7.78 -8.33
C GLY A 242 16.99 8.92 -7.33
N ARG A 243 17.72 10.03 -7.48
CA ARG A 243 17.53 11.24 -6.66
C ARG A 243 16.10 11.80 -6.71
N ASN A 244 15.41 11.58 -7.83
CA ASN A 244 14.05 12.07 -8.03
C ASN A 244 12.97 11.03 -7.65
N THR A 245 13.33 9.88 -7.08
CA THR A 245 12.38 8.83 -6.70
C THR A 245 11.43 9.32 -5.62
N PHE A 246 11.97 9.76 -4.47
CA PHE A 246 11.21 10.41 -3.40
C PHE A 246 11.55 11.90 -3.35
N LYS A 247 10.56 12.77 -3.52
CA LYS A 247 10.76 14.23 -3.58
C LYS A 247 10.44 14.94 -2.26
N PHE A 248 9.48 14.43 -1.50
CA PHE A 248 8.99 15.12 -0.30
C PHE A 248 8.66 14.15 0.83
N ILE A 249 8.72 14.67 2.07
CA ILE A 249 8.26 14.00 3.29
C ILE A 249 7.38 15.01 4.03
N ILE A 250 6.09 14.70 4.21
CA ILE A 250 5.14 15.54 4.94
C ILE A 250 4.96 14.96 6.34
N ALA A 251 5.22 15.76 7.38
CA ALA A 251 4.83 15.45 8.74
C ALA A 251 3.42 15.97 9.02
N VAL A 252 2.50 15.09 9.45
CA VAL A 252 1.11 15.46 9.74
C VAL A 252 1.04 16.48 10.88
N GLU A 253 1.87 16.35 11.91
CA GLU A 253 1.97 17.29 13.04
C GLU A 253 2.34 18.72 12.64
N SER A 254 3.01 18.90 11.48
CA SER A 254 3.36 20.23 10.96
C SER A 254 2.18 20.92 10.26
N LEU A 255 1.09 20.19 9.98
CA LEU A 255 -0.09 20.74 9.33
C LEU A 255 -1.01 21.33 10.41
N GLN A 256 -1.34 22.62 10.30
CA GLN A 256 -2.31 23.24 11.22
C GLN A 256 -3.73 22.67 11.01
N SER A 257 -4.04 22.27 9.77
CA SER A 257 -5.28 21.57 9.42
C SER A 257 -5.09 20.83 8.10
N TRP A 258 -5.68 19.64 7.96
CA TRP A 258 -5.71 18.91 6.69
C TRP A 258 -6.45 19.67 5.57
N THR A 259 -7.35 20.60 5.93
CA THR A 259 -8.04 21.46 4.95
C THR A 259 -7.10 22.37 4.18
N GLN A 260 -5.88 22.61 4.68
CA GLN A 260 -4.83 23.34 3.98
C GLN A 260 -4.35 22.61 2.72
N LEU A 261 -4.58 21.30 2.63
CA LEU A 261 -4.18 20.46 1.49
C LEU A 261 -5.34 20.15 0.54
N SER A 262 -6.54 20.69 0.77
CA SER A 262 -7.73 20.36 -0.03
C SER A 262 -7.67 20.92 -1.45
N GLU A 263 -7.03 22.07 -1.64
CA GLU A 263 -6.89 22.71 -2.94
C GLU A 263 -5.60 22.23 -3.64
N PRO A 264 -5.66 21.84 -4.93
CA PRO A 264 -4.47 21.33 -5.64
C PRO A 264 -3.26 22.27 -5.61
N GLY A 265 -3.49 23.58 -5.69
CA GLY A 265 -2.42 24.57 -5.57
C GLY A 265 -1.78 24.62 -4.18
N ALA A 266 -2.59 24.46 -3.12
CA ALA A 266 -2.09 24.47 -1.75
C ALA A 266 -1.33 23.17 -1.42
N LEU A 267 -1.79 22.03 -1.94
CA LEU A 267 -1.06 20.78 -1.87
C LEU A 267 0.30 20.89 -2.59
N LEU A 268 0.34 21.47 -3.79
CA LEU A 268 1.58 21.67 -4.52
C LEU A 268 2.56 22.57 -3.75
N THR A 269 2.08 23.66 -3.16
CA THR A 269 2.90 24.51 -2.29
C THR A 269 3.45 23.72 -1.10
N CYS A 270 2.61 22.94 -0.41
CA CYS A 270 3.05 22.09 0.70
C CYS A 270 4.11 21.07 0.26
N ILE A 271 3.94 20.43 -0.90
CA ILE A 271 4.95 19.51 -1.46
C ILE A 271 6.26 20.25 -1.72
N ASN A 272 6.21 21.44 -2.30
CA ASN A 272 7.42 22.23 -2.58
C ASN A 272 8.13 22.66 -1.28
N ASP A 273 7.39 23.08 -0.26
CA ASP A 273 7.92 23.48 1.04
C ASP A 273 8.53 22.29 1.82
N ASN A 274 8.05 21.07 1.55
CA ASN A 274 8.52 19.83 2.16
C ASN A 274 9.40 19.00 1.22
N THR A 275 9.91 19.61 0.15
CA THR A 275 10.86 18.96 -0.75
C THR A 275 12.22 18.85 -0.07
N PHE A 276 12.80 17.66 -0.08
CA PHE A 276 14.14 17.45 0.46
C PHE A 276 15.16 17.70 -0.66
N GLY A 277 15.97 18.75 -0.51
CA GLY A 277 17.08 19.03 -1.42
C GLY A 277 18.23 18.04 -1.18
N PHE A 278 18.76 17.47 -2.26
CA PHE A 278 19.94 16.61 -2.27
C PHE A 278 21.17 17.38 -2.77
#